data_AF-A0A4R3RUQ1-F1
#
_entry.id   AF-A0A4R3RUQ1-F1
#
_cell.length_a   1.000
_cell.length_b   1.000
_cell.length_c   1.000
_cell.angle_alpha   90.00
_cell.angle_beta   90.00
_cell.angle_gamma   90.00
#
_symmetry.space_group_name_H-M   'P 1'
#
loop_
_entity.id
_entity.type
_entity.pdbx_description
1 polymer ?
#
loop_
_entity_poly.entity_id
_entity_poly.type
_entity_poly.pdbx_seq_one_letter_code
_entity_poly.pdbx_strand_id
1 'polypeptide(L)' 'MTTYTVAYGGERLDRIAAKTLQTEQLGAIEALLDANRELGAFAAGIIPAGTVIVIPGDFSGEAVVKRVLAWE' A
#
# COMPACT_ATOMS: atom_id res chain seq x y z
N MET A 1 11.30 -6.78 -7.48
CA MET A 1 10.53 -6.74 -6.21
C MET A 1 10.80 -5.40 -5.57
N THR A 2 9.76 -4.59 -5.36
CA THR A 2 9.89 -3.25 -4.77
C THR A 2 9.48 -3.35 -3.31
N THR A 3 10.25 -2.76 -2.40
CA THR A 3 9.95 -2.77 -0.96
C THR A 3 9.64 -1.36 -0.48
N TYR A 4 8.63 -1.23 0.36
CA TYR A 4 8.27 -0.01 1.07
C TYR A 4 8.63 -0.15 2.55
N THR A 5 9.32 0.84 3.12
CA THR A 5 9.57 0.88 4.57
C THR A 5 8.62 1.86 5.22
N VAL A 6 7.89 1.40 6.24
CA VAL A 6 6.93 2.23 6.97
C VAL A 6 7.65 3.37 7.69
N ALA A 7 7.18 4.59 7.43
CA ALA A 7 7.76 5.81 7.99
C ALA A 7 7.59 5.91 9.52
N TYR A 8 8.32 6.85 10.11
CA TYR A 8 8.27 7.12 11.55
C TYR A 8 6.84 7.51 11.99
N GLY A 9 6.37 6.93 13.10
CA GLY A 9 5.00 7.09 13.60
C GLY A 9 4.03 5.95 13.22
N GLY A 10 4.46 5.04 12.34
CA GLY A 10 3.63 3.94 11.87
C GLY A 10 2.57 4.40 10.88
N GLU A 11 2.09 3.49 10.04
CA GLU A 11 1.13 3.82 8.98
C GLU A 11 0.05 2.75 8.85
N ARG A 12 -1.18 3.17 8.53
CA ARG A 12 -2.29 2.23 8.26
C ARG A 12 -2.11 1.59 6.90
N LEU A 13 -2.54 0.34 6.79
CA LEU A 13 -2.38 -0.45 5.58
C LEU A 13 -3.10 0.16 4.36
N ASP A 14 -4.26 0.80 4.57
CA ASP A 14 -4.97 1.59 3.54
C ASP A 14 -4.08 2.67 2.92
N ARG A 15 -3.50 3.55 3.74
CA ARG A 15 -2.56 4.58 3.26
C ARG A 15 -1.35 4.02 2.54
N ILE A 16 -0.84 2.88 2.99
CA ILE A 16 0.30 2.23 2.32
C ILE A 16 -0.13 1.75 0.94
N ALA A 17 -1.30 1.12 0.81
CA ALA A 17 -1.88 0.75 -0.47
C ALA A 17 -2.08 1.98 -1.38
N ALA A 18 -2.63 3.08 -0.84
CA ALA A 18 -2.79 4.34 -1.55
C ALA A 18 -1.47 4.88 -2.12
N LYS A 19 -0.39 4.80 -1.34
CA LYS A 19 0.92 5.34 -1.71
C LYS A 19 1.70 4.45 -2.67
N THR A 20 1.60 3.13 -2.48
CA THR A 20 2.45 2.15 -3.18
C THR A 20 1.76 1.60 -4.41
N LEU A 21 0.48 1.25 -4.29
CA LEU A 21 -0.35 0.69 -5.36
C LEU A 21 -1.24 1.75 -6.02
N GLN A 22 -1.16 3.01 -5.57
CA GLN A 22 -1.93 4.15 -6.10
C GLN A 22 -3.46 3.99 -6.00
N THR A 23 -3.92 3.02 -5.21
CA THR A 23 -5.33 2.78 -4.94
C THR A 23 -5.51 2.11 -3.58
N GLU A 24 -6.56 2.49 -2.88
CA GLU A 24 -7.01 1.87 -1.61
C GLU A 24 -8.13 0.84 -1.87
N GLN A 25 -8.61 0.75 -3.10
CA GLN A 25 -9.75 -0.08 -3.50
C GLN A 25 -9.28 -1.25 -4.38
N LEU A 26 -10.22 -2.12 -4.80
CA LEU A 26 -9.99 -3.20 -5.78
C LEU A 26 -9.02 -4.29 -5.31
N GLY A 27 -9.00 -4.60 -4.01
CA GLY A 27 -8.16 -5.68 -3.49
C GLY A 27 -6.69 -5.32 -3.33
N ALA A 28 -6.33 -4.03 -3.32
CA ALA A 28 -4.97 -3.57 -3.05
C ALA A 28 -4.49 -3.99 -1.64
N ILE A 29 -5.38 -3.93 -0.65
CA ILE A 29 -5.09 -4.40 0.71
C ILE A 29 -4.89 -5.92 0.69
N GLU A 30 -5.78 -6.66 0.05
CA GLU A 30 -5.67 -8.11 -0.11
C GLU A 30 -4.39 -8.53 -0.84
N ALA A 31 -3.99 -7.81 -1.89
CA ALA A 31 -2.74 -8.06 -2.61
C ALA A 31 -1.51 -7.79 -1.73
N LEU A 32 -1.53 -6.74 -0.91
CA LEU A 32 -0.47 -6.49 0.07
C LEU A 32 -0.44 -7.57 1.16
N LEU A 33 -1.59 -8.05 1.62
CA LEU A 33 -1.69 -9.11 2.62
C LEU A 33 -1.27 -10.48 2.06
N ASP A 34 -1.59 -10.76 0.79
CA ASP A 34 -1.16 -11.98 0.10
C ASP A 34 0.37 -12.01 -0.03
N ALA A 35 0.97 -10.88 -0.41
CA ALA A 35 2.42 -10.73 -0.49
C ALA A 35 3.12 -10.66 0.89
N ASN A 36 2.40 -10.26 1.95
CA ASN A 36 2.95 -10.05 3.30
C ASN A 36 1.98 -10.57 4.36
N ARG A 37 1.93 -11.89 4.52
CA ARG A 37 0.96 -12.57 5.39
C ARG A 37 1.06 -12.13 6.86
N GLU A 38 2.24 -11.68 7.30
CA GLU A 38 2.44 -11.20 8.67
C GLU A 38 1.69 -9.90 8.98
N LEU A 39 1.37 -9.09 7.97
CA LEU A 39 0.65 -7.83 8.16
C LEU A 39 -0.82 -8.06 8.51
N GLY A 40 -1.34 -9.28 8.35
CA GLY A 40 -2.72 -9.63 8.70
C GLY A 40 -3.05 -9.35 10.16
N ALA A 41 -2.09 -9.49 11.08
CA ALA A 41 -2.27 -9.16 12.49
C ALA A 41 -2.49 -7.64 12.72
N PHE A 42 -2.08 -6.82 11.77
CA PHE A 42 -2.12 -5.35 11.83
C PHE A 42 -3.11 -4.75 10.82
N ALA A 43 -3.86 -5.56 10.07
CA ALA A 43 -4.76 -5.10 9.02
C ALA A 43 -5.85 -4.14 9.54
N ALA A 44 -6.28 -4.32 10.80
CA ALA A 44 -7.22 -3.44 11.48
C ALA A 44 -6.56 -2.26 12.23
N GLY A 45 -5.23 -2.19 12.25
CA GLY A 45 -4.43 -1.30 13.09
C GLY A 45 -3.39 -0.47 12.32
N ILE A 46 -2.40 0.01 13.06
CA ILE A 46 -1.26 0.76 12.54
C ILE A 46 -0.07 -0.20 12.40
N ILE A 47 0.54 -0.24 11.22
CA ILE A 47 1.78 -0.96 10.98
C ILE A 47 2.92 -0.17 11.65
N PRO A 48 3.76 -0.80 12.48
CA PRO A 48 4.82 -0.08 13.18
C PRO A 48 5.88 0.47 12.21
N ALA A 49 6.48 1.59 12.59
CA ALA A 49 7.57 2.21 11.85
C ALA A 49 8.75 1.24 11.68
N GLY A 50 9.43 1.32 10.53
CA GLY A 50 10.54 0.44 10.19
C GLY A 50 10.12 -0.94 9.67
N THR A 51 8.82 -1.26 9.65
CA THR A 51 8.32 -2.47 9.00
C THR A 51 8.60 -2.40 7.50
N VAL A 52 9.17 -3.46 6.94
CA VAL A 52 9.42 -3.59 5.51
C VAL A 52 8.25 -4.36 4.89
N ILE A 53 7.62 -3.75 3.89
CA ILE A 53 6.48 -4.31 3.17
C ILE A 53 6.91 -4.57 1.73
N VAL A 54 6.70 -5.78 1.26
CA VAL A 54 6.92 -6.18 -0.12
C VAL A 54 5.73 -5.73 -0.95
N ILE A 55 6.00 -4.94 -1.99
CA ILE A 55 4.97 -4.48 -2.92
C ILE A 55 4.89 -5.49 -4.07
N PRO A 56 3.73 -6.14 -4.29
CA PRO A 56 3.56 -7.06 -5.40
C PRO A 56 3.69 -6.30 -6.73
N GLY A 57 4.66 -6.69 -7.55
CA GLY A 57 4.93 -6.01 -8.82
C GLY A 57 3.89 -6.30 -9.91
N ASP A 58 3.08 -7.34 -9.73
CA ASP A 58 2.04 -7.77 -10.67
C ASP A 58 0.66 -7.16 -10.36
N PHE A 59 0.57 -6.31 -9.33
CA PHE A 59 -0.69 -5.66 -9.00
C PHE A 59 -1.05 -4.63 -10.08
N SER A 60 -1.92 -5.05 -10.99
CA SER A 60 -2.52 -4.21 -12.03
C SER A 60 -3.94 -3.79 -11.63
N GLY A 61 -4.19 -3.50 -10.35
CA GLY A 61 -5.39 -2.77 -9.98
C GLY A 61 -5.30 -1.42 -10.68
N GLU A 62 -6.26 -1.10 -11.56
CA GLU A 62 -6.27 0.14 -12.33
C GLU A 62 -6.05 1.31 -11.36
N ALA A 63 -4.80 1.79 -11.31
CA ALA A 63 -4.46 3.01 -10.63
C ALA A 63 -5.28 4.07 -11.34
N VAL A 64 -6.37 4.53 -10.73
CA VAL A 64 -7.03 5.75 -11.16
C VAL A 64 -6.06 6.86 -10.80
N VAL A 65 -5.03 7.01 -11.63
CA VAL A 65 -4.13 8.14 -11.58
C VAL A 65 -5.02 9.31 -11.90
N LYS A 66 -5.54 9.96 -10.87
CA LYS A 66 -6.19 11.27 -11.01
C LYS A 66 -5.06 12.24 -11.33
N ARG A 67 -4.53 12.13 -12.55
CA ARG A 67 -3.60 13.08 -13.11
C ARG A 67 -4.43 14.34 -13.32
N VAL A 68 -4.46 15.20 -12.30
CA VAL A 68 -4.91 16.57 -12.46
C VAL A 68 -3.87 17.26 -13.33
N LEU A 69 -4.07 17.16 -14.65
CA LEU A 69 -3.57 18.16 -15.58
C LEU A 69 -4.61 19.28 -15.58
N ALA A 70 -4.31 20.36 -14.90
CA ALA A 70 -4.90 21.65 -15.16
C ALA A 70 -3.84 22.72 -14.84
N TRP A 71 -2.82 22.77 -15.68
CA TRP A 71 -2.22 24.05 -16.03
C TRP A 71 -3.05 24.59 -17.19
N GLU A 72 -3.73 25.72 -17.00
CA GLU A 72 -3.52 26.99 -17.72
C GLU A 72 -4.06 28.14 -16.85
#